data_AF-A0A921FYV7-F1
#
_entry.id   AF-A0A921FYV7-F1
#
_cell.length_a   1.000
_cell.length_b   1.000
_cell.length_c   1.000
_cell.angle_alpha   90.00
_cell.angle_beta   90.00
_cell.angle_gamma   90.00
#
_symmetry.space_group_name_H-M   'P 1'
#
loop_
_entity.id
_entity.type
_entity.pdbx_description
1 polymer ?
#
loop_
_entity_poly.entity_id
_entity_poly.type
_entity_poly.pdbx_seq_one_letter_code
_entity_poly.pdbx_strand_id
1 'polypeptide(L)'
;MQNIQRIELETKGIQLSQQELIVYLNENGLSPHESYQADSLVSQKAIHQTALSILESIANNPENFKNIKMDDMSVENFSESIHRRINYLTRKIRSMKTDVKNTDVFMFYL
;
A
#
# COMPACT_ATOMS: atom_id res chain seq x y z
N MET A 1 -13.86 -9.20 2.40
CA MET A 1 -12.67 -8.65 3.07
C MET A 1 -12.82 -7.15 3.12
N GLN A 2 -12.55 -6.51 4.26
CA GLN A 2 -12.61 -5.05 4.40
C GLN A 2 -11.31 -4.37 3.93
N ASN A 3 -11.36 -3.08 3.62
CA ASN A 3 -10.16 -2.30 3.26
C ASN A 3 -9.06 -2.38 4.31
N ILE A 4 -9.43 -2.31 5.61
CA ILE A 4 -8.47 -2.45 6.72
C ILE A 4 -7.74 -3.81 6.72
N GLN A 5 -8.48 -4.90 6.47
CA GLN A 5 -7.89 -6.24 6.36
C GLN A 5 -7.00 -6.36 5.12
N ARG A 6 -7.38 -5.70 4.01
CA ARG A 6 -6.60 -5.72 2.77
C ARG A 6 -5.27 -4.99 2.93
N ILE A 7 -5.24 -3.86 3.63
CA ILE A 7 -4.00 -3.09 3.84
C ILE A 7 -3.05 -3.84 4.79
N GLU A 8 -3.57 -4.48 5.84
CA GLU A 8 -2.79 -5.34 6.76
C GLU A 8 -2.06 -6.46 6.00
N LEU A 9 -2.70 -7.04 4.98
CA LEU A 9 -2.05 -8.03 4.11
C LEU A 9 -0.94 -7.43 3.24
N GLU A 10 -1.10 -6.18 2.79
CA GLU A 10 -0.11 -5.51 1.94
C GLU A 10 1.13 -5.06 2.72
N THR A 11 0.93 -4.65 3.97
CA THR A 11 1.95 -4.17 4.93
C THR A 11 2.36 -5.24 5.94
N LYS A 12 2.13 -6.52 5.63
CA LYS A 12 2.45 -7.64 6.53
C LYS A 12 3.90 -7.58 7.00
N GLY A 13 4.10 -7.75 8.31
CA GLY A 13 5.42 -7.64 8.97
C GLY A 13 5.70 -6.26 9.56
N ILE A 14 4.84 -5.28 9.28
CA ILE A 14 4.86 -3.96 9.93
C ILE A 14 3.76 -3.96 11.00
N GLN A 15 4.13 -3.63 12.23
CA GLN A 15 3.19 -3.49 13.33
C GLN A 15 2.65 -2.06 13.37
N LEU A 16 1.41 -1.88 12.95
CA LEU A 16 0.64 -0.64 13.08
C LEU A 16 -0.62 -0.92 13.89
N SER A 17 -1.02 0.03 14.71
CA SER A 17 -2.32 0.01 15.37
C SER A 17 -3.45 0.17 14.36
N GLN A 18 -4.66 -0.30 14.72
CA GLN A 18 -5.84 -0.07 13.88
C GLN A 18 -6.10 1.42 13.65
N GLN A 19 -5.85 2.27 14.65
CA GLN A 19 -6.03 3.71 14.54
C GLN A 19 -5.13 4.31 13.46
N GLU A 20 -3.85 3.89 13.41
CA GLU A 20 -2.93 4.33 12.36
C GLU A 20 -3.39 3.89 10.97
N LEU A 21 -3.79 2.63 10.82
CA LEU A 21 -4.30 2.11 9.55
C LEU A 21 -5.54 2.88 9.07
N ILE A 22 -6.46 3.20 10.00
CA ILE A 22 -7.66 4.00 9.71
C ILE A 22 -7.28 5.38 9.19
N VAL A 23 -6.30 6.05 9.80
CA VAL A 23 -5.83 7.37 9.34
C VAL A 23 -5.32 7.29 7.91
N TYR A 24 -4.41 6.37 7.61
CA TYR A 24 -3.86 6.24 6.26
C TYR A 24 -4.91 5.90 5.20
N LEU A 25 -5.89 5.04 5.54
CA LEU A 25 -6.99 4.71 4.63
C LEU A 25 -7.86 5.92 4.35
N ASN A 26 -8.22 6.68 5.38
CA ASN A 26 -9.04 7.89 5.24
C ASN A 26 -8.32 8.96 4.40
N GLU A 27 -7.03 9.17 4.62
CA GLU A 27 -6.20 10.11 3.83
C GLU A 27 -6.15 9.76 2.35
N ASN A 28 -6.29 8.47 2.02
CA ASN A 28 -6.33 7.96 0.65
C ASN A 28 -7.75 7.76 0.10
N GLY A 29 -8.77 8.28 0.80
CA GLY A 29 -10.16 8.25 0.35
C GLY A 29 -10.84 6.88 0.45
N LEU A 30 -10.32 5.98 1.31
CA LEU A 30 -10.89 4.66 1.54
C LEU A 30 -11.57 4.60 2.91
N SER A 31 -12.81 4.12 2.92
CA SER A 31 -13.50 3.80 4.18
C SER A 31 -12.92 2.51 4.78
N PRO A 32 -12.40 2.49 6.02
CA PRO A 32 -11.67 1.34 6.56
C PRO A 32 -12.50 0.05 6.64
N HIS A 33 -13.78 0.18 6.98
CA HIS A 33 -14.71 -0.93 7.19
C HIS A 33 -15.54 -1.28 5.95
N GLU A 34 -15.35 -0.53 4.85
CA GLU A 34 -16.00 -0.85 3.58
C GLU A 34 -15.40 -2.12 2.96
N SER A 35 -16.24 -2.86 2.22
CA SER A 35 -15.79 -4.05 1.52
C SER A 35 -14.83 -3.68 0.40
N TYR A 36 -13.64 -4.26 0.43
CA TYR A 36 -12.64 -4.10 -0.61
C TYR A 36 -13.15 -4.63 -1.95
N GLN A 37 -13.01 -3.80 -3.00
CA GLN A 37 -13.47 -4.11 -4.36
C GLN A 37 -12.28 -4.59 -5.19
N ALA A 38 -12.06 -5.91 -5.22
CA ALA A 38 -10.93 -6.50 -5.94
C ALA A 38 -10.98 -6.24 -7.46
N ASP A 39 -12.17 -6.09 -8.05
CA ASP A 39 -12.34 -5.87 -9.49
C ASP A 39 -12.21 -4.39 -9.88
N SER A 40 -12.19 -3.48 -8.91
CA SER A 40 -12.07 -2.04 -9.15
C SER A 40 -10.61 -1.63 -9.19
N LEU A 41 -10.12 -1.23 -10.36
CA LEU A 41 -8.78 -0.66 -10.53
C LEU A 41 -8.56 0.59 -9.65
N VAL A 42 -9.61 1.37 -9.42
CA VAL A 42 -9.57 2.53 -8.52
C VAL A 42 -9.34 2.08 -7.08
N SER A 43 -10.09 1.08 -6.61
CA SER A 43 -9.94 0.53 -5.25
C SER A 43 -8.58 -0.12 -5.05
N GLN A 44 -8.09 -0.90 -6.03
CA GLN A 44 -6.77 -1.51 -6.00
C GLN A 44 -5.66 -0.46 -5.90
N LYS A 45 -5.76 0.59 -6.72
CA LYS A 45 -4.79 1.68 -6.74
C LYS A 45 -4.77 2.44 -5.42
N ALA A 46 -5.94 2.78 -4.87
CA ALA A 46 -6.04 3.49 -3.59
C ALA A 46 -5.42 2.67 -2.43
N ILE A 47 -5.62 1.35 -2.40
CA ILE A 47 -4.96 0.47 -1.42
C ILE A 47 -3.45 0.49 -1.59
N HIS A 48 -2.95 0.43 -2.83
CA HIS A 48 -1.51 0.48 -3.08
C HIS A 48 -0.89 1.84 -2.74
N GLN A 49 -1.62 2.94 -2.97
CA GLN A 49 -1.21 4.28 -2.55
C GLN A 49 -1.15 4.38 -1.03
N THR A 50 -2.16 3.86 -0.33
CA THR A 50 -2.17 3.78 1.14
C THR A 50 -0.96 2.99 1.67
N ALA A 51 -0.68 1.83 1.09
CA ALA A 51 0.48 1.01 1.47
C ALA A 51 1.80 1.74 1.20
N LEU A 52 1.89 2.46 0.10
CA LEU A 52 3.06 3.26 -0.24
C LEU A 52 3.29 4.36 0.81
N SER A 53 2.25 5.13 1.17
CA SER A 53 2.34 6.18 2.19
C SER A 53 2.79 5.64 3.55
N ILE A 54 2.29 4.47 3.96
CA ILE A 54 2.74 3.79 5.18
C ILE A 54 4.24 3.48 5.13
N LEU A 55 4.70 2.88 4.04
CA LEU A 55 6.10 2.48 3.89
C LEU A 55 7.04 3.68 3.82
N GLU A 56 6.62 4.76 3.15
CA GLU A 56 7.38 6.02 3.09
C GLU A 56 7.48 6.67 4.47
N SER A 57 6.39 6.68 5.25
CA SER A 57 6.38 7.17 6.63
C SER A 57 7.36 6.41 7.53
N ILE A 58 7.40 5.08 7.39
CA ILE A 58 8.35 4.23 8.11
C ILE A 58 9.78 4.51 7.65
N ALA A 59 10.01 4.58 6.34
CA ALA A 59 11.33 4.84 5.78
C ALA A 59 11.90 6.20 6.18
N ASN A 60 11.03 7.20 6.36
CA ASN A 60 11.42 8.55 6.76
C ASN A 60 11.80 8.67 8.24
N ASN A 61 11.53 7.66 9.07
CA ASN A 61 11.88 7.69 10.49
C ASN A 61 12.78 6.51 10.87
N PRO A 62 14.11 6.72 10.98
CA PRO A 62 15.09 5.69 11.37
C PRO A 62 14.77 4.97 12.69
N GLU A 63 14.08 5.62 13.63
CA GLU A 63 13.71 5.00 14.91
C GLU A 63 12.64 3.90 14.74
N ASN A 64 11.82 3.98 13.69
CA ASN A 64 10.83 2.93 13.40
C ASN A 64 11.51 1.59 13.04
N PHE A 65 12.72 1.61 12.49
CA PHE A 65 13.47 0.39 12.18
C PHE A 65 13.98 -0.33 13.45
N LYS A 66 14.16 0.37 14.57
CA LYS A 66 14.57 -0.23 15.85
C LYS A 66 13.43 -0.96 16.57
N ASN A 67 12.19 -0.49 16.40
CA ASN A 67 11.02 -1.01 17.11
C ASN A 67 10.36 -2.20 16.40
N ILE A 68 10.75 -2.48 15.16
CA ILE A 68 10.23 -3.61 14.40
C ILE A 68 11.02 -4.85 14.81
N LYS A 69 10.35 -5.75 15.54
CA LYS A 69 10.94 -7.03 15.97
C LYS A 69 11.38 -7.82 14.75
N MET A 70 12.68 -7.94 14.60
CA MET A 70 13.30 -8.77 13.58
C MET A 70 13.80 -10.03 14.28
N ASP A 71 13.02 -11.11 14.22
CA ASP A 71 13.44 -12.35 14.88
C ASP A 71 14.70 -12.95 14.22
N ASP A 72 14.94 -12.68 12.92
CA ASP A 72 16.09 -13.21 12.16
C ASP A 72 16.67 -12.24 11.09
N MET A 73 16.29 -10.96 11.07
CA MET A 73 16.68 -10.01 10.02
C MET A 73 17.48 -8.83 10.59
N SER A 74 18.53 -8.39 9.89
CA SER A 74 19.24 -7.16 10.26
C SER A 74 18.44 -5.92 9.87
N VAL A 75 18.66 -4.82 10.60
CA VAL A 75 18.08 -3.50 10.27
C VAL A 75 18.37 -3.10 8.82
N GLU A 76 19.56 -3.45 8.30
CA GLU A 76 19.96 -3.21 6.92
C GLU A 76 19.10 -4.02 5.93
N ASN A 77 18.96 -5.33 6.14
CA ASN A 77 18.11 -6.19 5.31
C ASN A 77 16.65 -5.73 5.30
N PHE A 78 16.18 -5.21 6.44
CA PHE A 78 14.85 -4.63 6.56
C PHE A 78 14.69 -3.35 5.75
N SER A 79 15.63 -2.42 5.91
CA SER A 79 15.66 -1.17 5.15
C SER A 79 15.64 -1.44 3.65
N GLU A 80 16.47 -2.38 3.19
CA GLU A 80 16.43 -2.78 1.79
C GLU A 80 15.08 -3.39 1.39
N SER A 81 14.46 -4.22 2.25
CA SER A 81 13.15 -4.81 1.96
C SER A 81 12.06 -3.74 1.80
N ILE A 82 12.08 -2.71 2.65
CA ILE A 82 11.15 -1.57 2.60
C ILE A 82 11.38 -0.77 1.32
N HIS A 83 12.64 -0.42 1.00
CA HIS A 83 12.95 0.29 -0.24
C HIS A 83 12.60 -0.51 -1.49
N ARG A 84 12.82 -1.84 -1.51
CA ARG A 84 12.36 -2.72 -2.60
C ARG A 84 10.83 -2.67 -2.74
N ARG A 85 10.09 -2.67 -1.63
CA ARG A 85 8.63 -2.62 -1.61
C ARG A 85 8.10 -1.27 -2.10
N ILE A 86 8.68 -0.16 -1.66
CA ILE A 86 8.39 1.20 -2.13
C ILE A 86 8.58 1.30 -3.64
N ASN A 87 9.71 0.81 -4.15
CA ASN A 87 10.02 0.82 -5.59
C ASN A 87 9.01 -0.02 -6.39
N TYR A 88 8.65 -1.21 -5.90
CA TYR A 88 7.65 -2.07 -6.53
C TYR A 88 6.28 -1.39 -6.59
N LEU A 89 5.77 -0.87 -5.47
CA LEU A 89 4.46 -0.21 -5.40
C LEU A 89 4.42 1.05 -6.26
N THR A 90 5.49 1.85 -6.25
CA THR A 90 5.60 3.05 -7.10
C THR A 90 5.48 2.70 -8.58
N ARG A 91 6.19 1.66 -9.03
CA ARG A 91 6.12 1.19 -10.43
C ARG A 91 4.73 0.65 -10.77
N LYS A 92 4.14 -0.16 -9.88
CA LYS A 92 2.80 -0.75 -10.05
C LYS A 92 1.70 0.32 -10.13
N ILE A 93 1.72 1.31 -9.24
CA ILE A 93 0.74 2.43 -9.27
C ILE A 93 0.88 3.24 -10.56
N ARG A 94 2.12 3.43 -11.06
CA ARG A 94 2.35 4.11 -12.33
C ARG A 94 1.85 3.30 -13.53
N SER A 95 2.07 1.98 -13.57
CA SER A 95 1.57 1.13 -14.66
C SER A 95 0.04 1.09 -14.70
N MET A 96 -0.61 1.02 -13.53
CA MET A 96 -2.09 1.08 -13.42
C MET A 96 -2.68 2.36 -14.03
N LYS A 97 -1.98 3.50 -13.97
CA LYS A 97 -2.43 4.74 -14.63
C LYS A 97 -2.43 4.63 -16.16
N THR A 98 -1.49 3.85 -16.70
CA THR A 98 -1.41 3.59 -18.15
C THR A 98 -2.52 2.64 -18.60
N ASP A 99 -2.81 1.60 -17.81
CA ASP A 99 -3.83 0.60 -18.15
C ASP A 99 -5.25 1.19 -18.15
N VAL A 100 -5.60 2.05 -17.17
CA VAL A 100 -6.90 2.74 -17.15
C VAL A 100 -7.10 3.57 -18.44
N LYS A 101 -6.08 4.32 -18.88
CA LYS A 101 -6.16 5.09 -20.13
C LYS A 101 -6.35 4.22 -21.37
N ASN A 102 -5.76 3.01 -21.40
CA ASN A 102 -5.93 2.11 -22.53
C ASN A 102 -7.32 1.45 -22.54
N THR A 103 -7.91 1.18 -21.37
CA THR A 103 -9.22 0.50 -21.30
C THR A 103 -10.36 1.41 -21.79
N ASP A 104 -10.27 2.71 -21.51
CA ASP A 104 -11.26 3.71 -21.96
C ASP A 104 -11.25 3.89 -23.49
N VAL A 105 -10.15 3.62 -24.17
CA VAL A 105 -10.02 3.81 -25.63
C VAL A 105 -10.65 2.65 -26.43
N PHE A 106 -10.70 1.43 -25.87
CA PHE A 106 -11.27 0.27 -26.57
C PHE A 106 -12.81 0.20 -26.53
N MET A 107 -13.48 0.98 -25.67
CA MET A 107 -14.95 0.98 -25.53
C MET A 107 -15.69 1.91 -26.51
N PHE A 108 -14.99 2.67 -27.36
CA PHE A 108 -15.60 3.60 -28.31
C PHE A 108 -15.67 3.10 -29.77
N TYR A 109 -15.41 1.81 -30.02
CA TYR A 109 -15.39 1.24 -31.39
C TYR A 109 -16.29 0.01 -31.58
N LEU A 110 -17.50 0.01 -31.02
CA LEU A 110 -18.56 -0.94 -31.38
C LEU A 110 -19.89 -0.22 -31.62
#